data_AF-A0A6M2E727-F1
#
_entry.id   AF-A0A6M2E727-F1
#
_cell.length_a   1.000
_cell.length_b   1.000
_cell.length_c   1.000
_cell.angle_alpha   90.00
_cell.angle_beta   90.00
_cell.angle_gamma   90.00
#
_symmetry.space_group_name_H-M   'P 1'
#
loop_
_entity.id
_entity.type
_entity.pdbx_description
1 polymer ?
#
loop_
_entity_poly.entity_id
_entity_poly.type
_entity_poly.pdbx_seq_one_letter_code
_entity_poly.pdbx_strand_id
1 'polypeptide(L)'
;MTEPNQEAMHHPHHHLPKRIILVRHGESQGNLDTAAYTTTPDNKIQLTPSGLAQARQAGNHLYNILSNDENKNWRVYFYVSPYDRTRSTLREIGRSFKKERIIGVREECRVREQDFGNFQVKERMKVIKESRERFGRFFYRFPEGESAADVFDRVSGFLESLWRDIDMKRVHRDPSHDLNLIIVSHGLTCRVFLMKWFKWTVEQFEHLNNPGNCEFRIMQLGPGGEYSLAIHHTDEEMLEWGLSPEMIDDQKWRMHANKGDWNEKCPWYLDEFFDHVADSDTESDDKENGSSGMCD
;
A
#
# COMPACT_ATOMS: atom_id res chain seq x y z
N MET A 1 26.16 48.30 -0.53
CA MET A 1 25.43 47.42 -1.46
C MET A 1 25.59 46.01 -0.91
N THR A 2 24.62 45.59 -0.12
CA THR A 2 24.58 44.27 0.54
C THR A 2 23.87 43.30 -0.39
N GLU A 3 24.50 42.16 -0.65
CA GLU A 3 23.96 41.08 -1.47
C GLU A 3 22.62 40.56 -0.92
N PRO A 4 21.66 40.17 -1.78
CA PRO A 4 20.44 39.56 -1.32
C PRO A 4 20.71 38.11 -0.93
N ASN A 5 20.50 37.83 0.36
CA ASN A 5 20.50 36.51 0.96
C ASN A 5 19.51 35.61 0.20
N GLN A 6 20.01 34.59 -0.49
CA GLN A 6 19.17 33.50 -1.02
C GLN A 6 18.70 32.66 0.18
N GLU A 7 17.60 33.08 0.80
CA GLU A 7 16.81 32.16 1.62
C GLU A 7 16.32 31.04 0.71
N ALA A 8 16.95 29.87 0.84
CA ALA A 8 16.44 28.63 0.30
C ALA A 8 14.98 28.51 0.76
N MET A 9 14.05 28.52 -0.20
CA MET A 9 12.64 28.27 0.06
C MET A 9 12.52 26.85 0.61
N HIS A 10 12.56 26.73 1.93
CA HIS A 10 12.20 25.51 2.65
C HIS A 10 10.73 25.26 2.32
N HIS A 11 10.47 24.39 1.33
CA HIS A 11 9.15 23.83 1.14
C HIS A 11 8.70 23.27 2.50
N PRO A 12 7.49 23.60 2.98
CA PRO A 12 7.03 23.09 4.26
C PRO A 12 7.10 21.57 4.17
N HIS A 13 7.95 20.94 4.99
CA HIS A 13 7.99 19.49 5.09
C HIS A 13 6.54 19.05 5.33
N HIS A 14 5.88 18.45 4.33
CA HIS A 14 4.58 17.84 4.56
C HIS A 14 4.84 16.77 5.62
N HIS A 15 4.23 16.92 6.80
CA HIS A 15 4.42 15.98 7.91
C HIS A 15 3.61 14.72 7.59
N LEU A 16 4.14 13.95 6.65
CA LEU A 16 3.59 12.67 6.25
C LEU A 16 3.55 11.75 7.47
N PRO A 17 2.58 10.82 7.53
CA PRO A 17 2.62 9.74 8.51
C PRO A 17 3.99 9.06 8.50
N LYS A 18 4.54 8.76 9.67
CA LYS A 18 5.75 7.94 9.77
C LYS A 18 5.49 6.55 9.19
N ARG A 19 4.28 6.00 9.42
CA ARG A 19 3.88 4.68 8.93
C ARG A 19 2.47 4.65 8.39
N ILE A 20 2.28 3.80 7.40
CA ILE A 20 1.00 3.29 6.95
C ILE A 20 1.04 1.78 7.09
N ILE A 21 0.13 1.24 7.90
CA ILE A 21 0.10 -0.16 8.29
C ILE A 21 -1.19 -0.77 7.77
N LEU A 22 -1.07 -1.70 6.82
CA LEU A 22 -2.19 -2.43 6.25
C LEU A 22 -2.39 -3.71 7.05
N VAL A 23 -3.59 -3.94 7.56
CA VAL A 23 -3.91 -5.13 8.38
C VAL A 23 -5.05 -5.89 7.74
N ARG A 24 -4.86 -7.18 7.43
CA ARG A 24 -5.99 -8.05 7.05
C ARG A 24 -6.78 -8.44 8.30
N HIS A 25 -8.10 -8.50 8.20
CA HIS A 25 -8.93 -9.00 9.30
C HIS A 25 -8.51 -10.40 9.80
N GLY A 26 -8.83 -10.69 11.06
CA GLY A 26 -8.65 -12.03 11.65
C GLY A 26 -9.50 -13.10 10.98
N GLU A 27 -9.24 -14.36 11.30
CA GLU A 27 -9.99 -15.49 10.75
C GLU A 27 -11.50 -15.31 10.96
N SER A 28 -12.25 -15.44 9.87
CA SER A 28 -13.70 -15.33 9.86
C SER A 28 -14.36 -16.69 9.65
N GLN A 29 -15.65 -16.80 9.98
CA GLN A 29 -16.43 -18.00 9.71
C GLN A 29 -16.36 -18.39 8.22
N GLY A 30 -16.36 -17.39 7.33
CA GLY A 30 -16.20 -17.60 5.89
C GLY A 30 -14.79 -17.98 5.44
N ASN A 31 -13.76 -17.84 6.28
CA ASN A 31 -12.43 -18.39 6.01
C ASN A 31 -12.37 -19.89 6.33
N LEU A 32 -13.08 -20.35 7.37
CA LEU A 32 -13.17 -21.76 7.72
C LEU A 32 -14.10 -22.54 6.79
N ASP A 33 -15.26 -21.97 6.50
CA ASP A 33 -16.27 -22.60 5.66
C ASP A 33 -16.91 -21.58 4.73
N THR A 34 -16.64 -21.74 3.43
CA THR A 34 -17.21 -20.86 2.41
C THR A 34 -18.73 -20.98 2.31
N ALA A 35 -19.34 -22.03 2.86
CA ALA A 35 -20.80 -22.14 2.95
C ALA A 35 -21.41 -21.01 3.79
N ALA A 36 -20.65 -20.36 4.67
CA ALA A 36 -21.15 -19.20 5.43
C ALA A 36 -21.67 -18.07 4.51
N TYR A 37 -21.07 -17.90 3.33
CA TYR A 37 -21.48 -16.90 2.33
C TYR A 37 -22.75 -17.27 1.55
N THR A 38 -23.35 -18.43 1.81
CA THR A 38 -24.62 -18.84 1.18
C THR A 38 -25.84 -18.30 1.92
N THR A 39 -25.72 -18.03 3.21
CA THR A 39 -26.83 -17.62 4.09
C THR A 39 -26.56 -16.29 4.79
N THR A 40 -25.29 -15.91 4.94
CA THR A 40 -24.89 -14.67 5.59
C THR A 40 -24.26 -13.74 4.54
N PRO A 41 -24.75 -12.49 4.40
CA PRO A 41 -24.11 -11.49 3.56
C PRO A 41 -22.65 -11.30 3.93
N ASP A 42 -21.76 -11.13 2.94
CA ASP A 42 -20.31 -11.07 3.16
C ASP A 42 -19.93 -10.03 4.24
N ASN A 43 -20.50 -8.83 4.17
CA ASN A 43 -20.24 -7.76 5.14
C ASN A 43 -20.65 -8.09 6.59
N LYS A 44 -21.49 -9.12 6.79
CA LYS A 44 -21.99 -9.58 8.10
C LYS A 44 -21.30 -10.82 8.64
N ILE A 45 -20.37 -11.40 7.90
CA ILE A 45 -19.58 -12.54 8.35
C ILE A 45 -18.74 -12.15 9.56
N GLN A 46 -18.88 -12.91 10.66
CA GLN A 46 -18.20 -12.64 11.92
C GLN A 46 -16.82 -13.30 12.00
N LEU A 47 -15.99 -12.78 12.91
CA LEU A 47 -14.74 -13.45 13.29
C LEU A 47 -15.02 -14.74 14.06
N THR A 48 -14.09 -15.68 13.95
CA THR A 48 -14.03 -16.85 14.84
C THR A 48 -13.38 -16.45 16.18
N PRO A 49 -13.49 -17.29 17.23
CA PRO A 49 -12.71 -17.09 18.45
C PRO A 49 -11.19 -17.04 18.20
N SER A 50 -10.69 -17.83 17.24
CA SER A 50 -9.30 -17.78 16.79
C SER A 50 -8.99 -16.42 16.15
N GLY A 51 -9.85 -15.91 15.27
CA GLY A 51 -9.71 -14.60 14.66
C GLY A 51 -9.67 -13.44 15.65
N LEU A 52 -10.44 -13.52 16.74
CA LEU A 52 -10.36 -12.55 17.84
C LEU A 52 -9.02 -12.61 18.58
N ALA A 53 -8.51 -13.82 18.83
CA ALA A 53 -7.21 -14.01 19.48
C ALA A 53 -6.05 -13.52 18.58
N GLN A 54 -6.09 -13.84 17.28
CA GLN A 54 -5.16 -13.33 16.27
C GLN A 54 -5.12 -11.79 16.28
N ALA A 55 -6.29 -11.14 16.28
CA ALA A 55 -6.37 -9.68 16.28
C ALA A 55 -5.78 -9.05 17.56
N ARG A 56 -5.97 -9.70 18.71
CA ARG A 56 -5.36 -9.26 19.98
C ARG A 56 -3.83 -9.40 19.94
N GLN A 57 -3.31 -10.50 19.40
CA GLN A 57 -1.88 -10.71 19.25
C GLN A 57 -1.25 -9.70 18.28
N ALA A 58 -1.90 -9.45 17.14
CA ALA A 58 -1.48 -8.41 16.19
C ALA A 58 -1.46 -7.02 16.84
N GLY A 59 -2.47 -6.70 17.66
CA GLY A 59 -2.48 -5.45 18.43
C GLY A 59 -1.28 -5.30 19.37
N ASN A 60 -0.93 -6.35 20.11
CA ASN A 60 0.25 -6.35 20.98
C ASN A 60 1.55 -6.19 20.18
N HIS A 61 1.66 -6.88 19.04
CA HIS A 61 2.82 -6.77 18.18
C HIS A 61 2.98 -5.35 17.63
N LEU A 62 1.91 -4.76 17.09
CA LEU A 62 1.90 -3.37 16.63
C LEU A 62 2.25 -2.39 17.74
N TYR A 63 1.69 -2.57 18.95
CA TYR A 63 2.05 -1.75 20.10
C TYR A 63 3.55 -1.82 20.39
N ASN A 64 4.14 -3.01 20.40
CA ASN A 64 5.57 -3.19 20.66
C ASN A 64 6.41 -2.45 19.61
N ILE A 65 6.12 -2.62 18.32
CA ILE A 65 6.81 -1.93 17.23
C ILE A 65 6.77 -0.41 17.45
N LEU A 66 5.60 0.16 17.69
CA LEU A 66 5.45 1.61 17.87
C LEU A 66 6.09 2.11 19.18
N SER A 67 6.03 1.34 20.26
CA SER A 67 6.58 1.72 21.56
C SER A 67 8.10 1.67 21.64
N ASN A 68 8.73 0.86 20.78
CA ASN A 68 10.18 0.70 20.71
C ASN A 68 10.88 1.81 19.91
N ASP A 69 10.13 2.65 19.18
CA ASP A 69 10.68 3.81 18.49
C ASP A 69 11.43 4.76 19.43
N GLU A 70 12.42 5.47 18.88
CA GLU A 70 13.16 6.52 19.59
C GLU A 70 12.21 7.63 20.08
N ASN A 71 11.32 8.11 19.22
CA ASN A 71 10.31 9.09 19.59
C ASN A 71 9.16 8.42 20.37
N LYS A 72 9.09 8.69 21.67
CA LYS A 72 8.02 8.19 22.55
C LYS A 72 6.69 8.92 22.38
N ASN A 73 6.63 9.97 21.57
CA ASN A 73 5.43 10.74 21.25
C ASN A 73 4.73 10.26 19.98
N TRP A 74 4.55 8.95 19.80
CA TRP A 74 3.75 8.45 18.67
C TRP A 74 2.24 8.49 18.95
N ARG A 75 1.45 8.55 17.87
CA ARG A 75 -0.01 8.48 17.83
C ARG A 75 -0.49 7.54 16.73
N VAL A 76 -1.69 6.98 16.91
CA VAL A 76 -2.35 6.11 15.94
C VAL A 76 -3.69 6.68 15.48
N TYR A 77 -3.94 6.62 14.18
CA TYR A 77 -5.24 6.89 13.58
C TYR A 77 -5.69 5.67 12.79
N PHE A 78 -6.92 5.21 13.02
CA PHE A 78 -7.44 4.01 12.38
C PHE A 78 -8.35 4.33 11.20
N TYR A 79 -8.17 3.62 10.10
CA TYR A 79 -9.20 3.42 9.08
C TYR A 79 -9.68 1.97 9.14
N VAL A 80 -10.97 1.75 8.91
CA VAL A 80 -11.54 0.40 8.95
C VAL A 80 -12.61 0.22 7.90
N SER A 81 -12.59 -0.92 7.22
CA SER A 81 -13.71 -1.34 6.37
C SER A 81 -14.99 -1.51 7.19
N PRO A 82 -16.18 -1.20 6.63
CA PRO A 82 -17.46 -1.33 7.32
C PRO A 82 -17.87 -2.76 7.68
N TYR A 83 -17.10 -3.78 7.30
CA TYR A 83 -17.48 -5.18 7.51
C TYR A 83 -17.34 -5.59 8.98
N ASP A 84 -18.23 -6.46 9.45
CA ASP A 84 -18.27 -6.83 10.87
C ASP A 84 -16.96 -7.50 11.34
N ARG A 85 -16.33 -8.30 10.46
CA ARG A 85 -15.01 -8.92 10.71
C ARG A 85 -13.87 -7.90 10.86
N THR A 86 -13.84 -6.84 10.05
CA THR A 86 -12.81 -5.79 10.14
C THR A 86 -13.03 -4.91 11.36
N ARG A 87 -14.29 -4.56 11.66
CA ARG A 87 -14.64 -3.82 12.88
C ARG A 87 -14.32 -4.59 14.15
N SER A 88 -14.55 -5.90 14.16
CA SER A 88 -14.18 -6.76 15.29
C SER A 88 -12.66 -6.92 15.43
N THR A 89 -11.93 -7.04 14.32
CA THR A 89 -10.46 -7.04 14.32
C THR A 89 -9.92 -5.73 14.92
N LEU A 90 -10.42 -4.58 14.45
CA LEU A 90 -10.04 -3.27 14.99
C LEU A 90 -10.28 -3.17 16.48
N ARG A 91 -11.42 -3.64 16.98
CA ARG A 91 -11.74 -3.60 18.42
C ARG A 91 -10.70 -4.36 19.25
N GLU A 92 -10.29 -5.55 18.80
CA GLU A 92 -9.29 -6.35 19.52
C GLU A 92 -7.87 -5.79 19.40
N ILE A 93 -7.48 -5.26 18.23
CA ILE A 93 -6.21 -4.53 18.06
C ILE A 93 -6.16 -3.32 19.00
N GLY A 94 -7.24 -2.52 19.01
CA GLY A 94 -7.37 -1.29 19.78
C GLY A 94 -7.20 -1.47 21.28
N ARG A 95 -7.47 -2.66 21.83
CA ARG A 95 -7.26 -2.98 23.26
C ARG A 95 -5.80 -2.87 23.70
N SER A 96 -4.86 -2.98 22.77
CA SER A 96 -3.42 -2.91 23.06
C SER A 96 -2.94 -1.47 23.22
N PHE A 97 -3.76 -0.49 22.84
CA PHE A 97 -3.41 0.93 22.86
C PHE A 97 -4.14 1.65 23.99
N LYS A 98 -3.40 2.49 24.73
CA LYS A 98 -4.03 3.44 25.64
C LYS A 98 -4.83 4.48 24.85
N LYS A 99 -5.95 4.96 25.42
CA LYS A 99 -6.87 5.87 24.72
C LYS A 99 -6.18 7.15 24.24
N GLU A 100 -5.19 7.65 24.99
CA GLU A 100 -4.45 8.88 24.67
C GLU A 100 -3.54 8.72 23.45
N ARG A 101 -3.19 7.48 23.08
CA ARG A 101 -2.43 7.17 21.86
C ARG A 101 -3.31 7.18 20.61
N ILE A 102 -4.61 6.96 20.76
CA ILE A 102 -5.58 6.86 19.67
C ILE A 102 -6.18 8.24 19.41
N ILE A 103 -5.83 8.87 18.29
CA ILE A 103 -6.30 10.22 17.95
C ILE A 103 -7.57 10.23 17.09
N GLY A 104 -7.96 9.08 16.54
CA GLY A 104 -9.18 8.96 15.77
C GLY A 104 -9.38 7.59 15.13
N VAL A 105 -10.61 7.38 14.68
CA VAL A 105 -11.02 6.24 13.87
C VAL A 105 -12.01 6.73 12.80
N ARG A 106 -11.91 6.18 11.59
CA ARG A 106 -12.88 6.42 10.52
C ARG A 106 -13.25 5.11 9.83
N GLU A 107 -14.55 4.88 9.69
CA GLU A 107 -15.05 3.84 8.80
C GLU A 107 -14.91 4.33 7.34
N GLU A 108 -14.31 3.51 6.48
CA GLU A 108 -14.04 3.83 5.08
C GLU A 108 -14.58 2.70 4.18
N CYS A 109 -15.64 2.99 3.44
CA CYS A 109 -16.32 2.00 2.60
C CYS A 109 -15.45 1.55 1.41
N ARG A 110 -14.55 2.40 0.93
CA ARG A 110 -13.68 2.12 -0.22
C ARG A 110 -12.55 1.13 0.08
N VAL A 111 -12.32 0.79 1.35
CA VAL A 111 -11.34 -0.24 1.76
C VAL A 111 -12.01 -1.58 2.14
N ARG A 112 -13.24 -1.83 1.70
CA ARG A 112 -13.93 -3.14 1.83
C ARG A 112 -13.40 -4.19 0.85
N GLU A 113 -13.70 -5.47 1.08
CA GLU A 113 -13.26 -6.56 0.20
C GLU A 113 -13.84 -6.44 -1.22
N GLN A 114 -13.23 -7.12 -2.20
CA GLN A 114 -13.83 -7.32 -3.52
C GLN A 114 -15.22 -7.93 -3.38
N ASP A 115 -16.22 -7.31 -4.01
CA ASP A 115 -17.56 -7.86 -4.04
C ASP A 115 -17.62 -9.08 -4.98
N PHE A 116 -18.06 -10.23 -4.48
CA PHE A 116 -18.17 -11.49 -5.25
C PHE A 116 -19.61 -11.79 -5.72
N GLY A 117 -20.47 -10.76 -5.74
CA GLY A 117 -21.92 -10.90 -5.90
C GLY A 117 -22.65 -11.09 -4.56
N ASN A 118 -23.96 -11.32 -4.62
CA ASN A 118 -24.84 -11.32 -3.43
C ASN A 118 -24.59 -12.49 -2.47
N PHE A 119 -24.95 -13.71 -2.90
CA PHE A 119 -24.73 -14.95 -2.16
C PHE A 119 -23.87 -15.91 -2.97
N GLN A 120 -22.93 -16.58 -2.30
CA GLN A 120 -21.91 -17.38 -2.96
C GLN A 120 -22.29 -18.87 -2.93
N VAL A 121 -23.11 -19.30 -3.89
CA VAL A 121 -23.49 -20.72 -4.04
C VAL A 121 -22.26 -21.55 -4.42
N LYS A 122 -22.00 -22.61 -3.65
CA LYS A 122 -20.73 -23.37 -3.69
C LYS A 122 -20.39 -23.90 -5.10
N GLU A 123 -21.35 -24.52 -5.77
CA GLU A 123 -21.17 -25.11 -7.11
C GLU A 123 -20.85 -24.02 -8.14
N ARG A 124 -21.57 -22.89 -8.08
CA ARG A 124 -21.35 -21.74 -8.96
C ARG A 124 -19.98 -21.12 -8.70
N MET A 125 -19.58 -20.97 -7.44
CA MET A 125 -18.28 -20.42 -7.06
C MET A 125 -17.11 -21.29 -7.52
N LYS A 126 -17.27 -22.62 -7.59
CA LYS A 126 -16.24 -23.51 -8.12
C LYS A 126 -15.95 -23.20 -9.59
N VAL A 127 -17.00 -23.14 -10.41
CA VAL A 127 -16.89 -22.83 -11.85
C VAL A 127 -16.31 -21.43 -12.07
N ILE A 128 -16.73 -20.46 -11.26
CA ILE A 128 -16.21 -19.09 -11.30
C ILE A 128 -14.71 -19.05 -10.99
N LYS A 129 -14.25 -19.78 -9.96
CA LYS A 129 -12.83 -19.82 -9.58
C LYS A 129 -11.97 -20.44 -10.68
N GLU A 130 -12.39 -21.56 -11.26
CA GLU A 130 -11.71 -22.20 -12.40
C GLU A 130 -11.66 -21.26 -13.62
N SER A 131 -12.75 -20.53 -13.90
CA SER A 131 -12.78 -19.54 -14.98
C SER A 131 -11.81 -18.38 -14.72
N ARG A 132 -11.75 -17.91 -13.47
CA ARG A 132 -10.86 -16.83 -13.05
C ARG A 132 -9.39 -17.21 -13.16
N GLU A 133 -9.02 -18.43 -12.76
CA GLU A 133 -7.65 -18.92 -12.88
C GLU A 133 -7.16 -18.91 -14.34
N ARG A 134 -8.05 -19.21 -15.30
CA ARG A 134 -7.74 -19.18 -16.73
C ARG A 134 -7.71 -17.77 -17.33
N PHE A 135 -8.48 -16.83 -16.77
CA PHE A 135 -8.61 -15.47 -17.30
C PHE A 135 -7.55 -14.50 -16.77
N GLY A 136 -7.08 -14.71 -15.54
CA GLY A 136 -6.25 -13.75 -14.80
C GLY A 136 -7.03 -13.07 -13.67
N ARG A 137 -6.37 -12.74 -12.57
CA ARG A 137 -7.04 -12.34 -11.32
C ARG A 137 -7.46 -10.88 -11.31
N PHE A 138 -6.75 -10.02 -12.04
CA PHE A 138 -6.90 -8.57 -11.98
C PHE A 138 -8.13 -8.08 -12.73
N PHE A 139 -8.27 -8.49 -13.99
CA PHE A 139 -9.37 -8.06 -14.86
C PHE A 139 -10.62 -8.94 -14.80
N TYR A 140 -10.54 -10.13 -14.21
CA TYR A 140 -11.71 -10.99 -14.07
C TYR A 140 -12.77 -10.34 -13.17
N ARG A 141 -13.94 -10.07 -13.74
CA ARG A 141 -15.09 -9.54 -13.01
C ARG A 141 -16.02 -10.67 -12.60
N PHE A 142 -16.29 -10.75 -11.29
CA PHE A 142 -17.28 -11.69 -10.78
C PHE A 142 -18.70 -11.30 -11.27
N PRO A 143 -19.56 -12.27 -11.60
CA PRO A 143 -20.96 -11.98 -11.91
C PRO A 143 -21.62 -11.22 -10.76
N GLU A 144 -22.23 -10.05 -11.06
CA GLU A 144 -22.82 -9.14 -10.06
C GLU A 144 -21.82 -8.64 -8.99
N GLY A 145 -20.52 -8.77 -9.25
CA GLY A 145 -19.45 -8.37 -8.36
C GLY A 145 -18.45 -7.42 -9.01
N GLU A 146 -17.30 -7.28 -8.37
CA GLU A 146 -16.18 -6.42 -8.78
C GLU A 146 -15.10 -7.27 -9.47
N SER A 147 -14.30 -6.64 -10.32
CA SER A 147 -12.93 -7.07 -10.69
C SER A 147 -11.91 -6.42 -9.76
N ALA A 148 -10.65 -6.86 -9.76
CA ALA A 148 -9.62 -6.16 -8.97
C ALA A 148 -9.34 -4.76 -9.54
N ALA A 149 -9.57 -4.54 -10.84
CA ALA A 149 -9.54 -3.22 -11.47
C ALA A 149 -10.62 -2.28 -10.87
N ASP A 150 -11.84 -2.77 -10.65
CA ASP A 150 -12.89 -1.98 -9.97
C ASP A 150 -12.48 -1.63 -8.52
N VAL A 151 -11.82 -2.56 -7.82
CA VAL A 151 -11.24 -2.32 -6.49
C VAL A 151 -10.14 -1.26 -6.55
N PHE A 152 -9.30 -1.28 -7.59
CA PHE A 152 -8.22 -0.32 -7.81
C PHE A 152 -8.74 1.12 -7.94
N ASP A 153 -9.85 1.33 -8.65
CA ASP A 153 -10.44 2.66 -8.82
C ASP A 153 -10.97 3.23 -7.49
N ARG A 154 -11.71 2.44 -6.71
CA ARG A 154 -12.20 2.92 -5.41
C ARG A 154 -11.08 3.13 -4.39
N VAL A 155 -10.05 2.29 -4.39
CA VAL A 155 -8.86 2.48 -3.54
C VAL A 155 -8.09 3.73 -3.97
N SER A 156 -7.99 4.01 -5.28
CA SER A 156 -7.41 5.26 -5.78
C SER A 156 -8.15 6.47 -5.23
N GLY A 157 -9.49 6.47 -5.26
CA GLY A 157 -10.28 7.56 -4.67
C GLY A 157 -10.10 7.70 -3.15
N PHE A 158 -9.88 6.59 -2.43
CA PHE A 158 -9.51 6.64 -1.02
C PHE A 158 -8.15 7.31 -0.81
N LEU A 159 -7.14 6.95 -1.59
CA LEU A 159 -5.81 7.56 -1.49
C LEU A 159 -5.84 9.07 -1.72
N GLU A 160 -6.57 9.55 -2.72
CA GLU A 160 -6.76 10.99 -2.94
C GLU A 160 -7.37 11.69 -1.70
N SER A 161 -8.34 11.03 -1.06
CA SER A 161 -8.94 11.55 0.17
C SER A 161 -7.97 11.53 1.35
N LEU A 162 -7.14 10.49 1.44
CA LEU A 162 -6.13 10.33 2.47
C LEU A 162 -5.04 11.41 2.33
N TRP A 163 -4.51 11.63 1.13
CA TRP A 163 -3.54 12.68 0.85
C TRP A 163 -4.08 14.05 1.23
N ARG A 164 -5.32 14.36 0.83
CA ARG A 164 -5.97 15.61 1.22
C ARG A 164 -6.14 15.75 2.72
N ASP A 165 -6.47 14.67 3.44
CA ASP A 165 -6.60 14.70 4.89
C ASP A 165 -5.25 14.91 5.61
N ILE A 166 -4.16 14.37 5.05
CA ILE A 166 -2.78 14.60 5.51
C ILE A 166 -2.38 16.06 5.27
N ASP A 167 -2.56 16.56 4.04
CA ASP A 167 -2.19 17.93 3.66
C ASP A 167 -2.98 18.97 4.45
N MET A 168 -4.27 18.72 4.69
CA MET A 168 -5.13 19.58 5.53
C MET A 168 -4.93 19.38 7.04
N LYS A 169 -3.93 18.59 7.47
CA LYS A 169 -3.61 18.32 8.90
C LYS A 169 -4.79 17.80 9.71
N ARG A 170 -5.74 17.10 9.08
CA ARG A 170 -6.94 16.56 9.76
C ARG A 170 -6.62 15.37 10.64
N VAL A 171 -5.62 14.58 10.23
CA VAL A 171 -5.14 13.39 10.92
C VAL A 171 -3.81 13.62 11.66
N HIS A 172 -3.09 14.70 11.36
CA HIS A 172 -1.81 15.05 11.97
C HIS A 172 -1.83 16.48 12.49
N ARG A 173 -2.23 16.67 13.76
CA ARG A 173 -2.43 18.01 14.33
C ARG A 173 -1.17 18.63 14.96
N ASP A 174 -0.30 17.79 15.51
CA ASP A 174 0.90 18.22 16.23
C ASP A 174 2.14 17.58 15.61
N PRO A 175 2.96 18.38 14.90
CA PRO A 175 4.24 17.99 14.28
C PRO A 175 5.23 17.22 15.16
N SER A 176 5.16 17.40 16.49
CA SER A 176 6.08 16.72 17.41
C SER A 176 5.74 15.24 17.63
N HIS A 177 4.59 14.79 17.11
CA HIS A 177 4.12 13.42 17.25
C HIS A 177 4.35 12.58 15.99
N ASP A 178 4.93 11.40 16.15
CA ASP A 178 4.99 10.44 15.05
C ASP A 178 3.59 9.88 14.76
N LEU A 179 3.03 10.20 13.60
CA LEU A 179 1.73 9.67 13.18
C LEU A 179 1.87 8.28 12.53
N ASN A 180 1.07 7.32 12.97
CA ASN A 180 0.95 6.00 12.36
C ASN A 180 -0.49 5.76 11.94
N LEU A 181 -0.72 5.51 10.65
CA LEU A 181 -2.02 5.14 10.12
C LEU A 181 -2.15 3.62 10.12
N ILE A 182 -3.23 3.10 10.69
CA ILE A 182 -3.52 1.66 10.69
C ILE A 182 -4.83 1.43 9.94
N ILE A 183 -4.77 0.71 8.82
CA ILE A 183 -5.89 0.46 7.93
C ILE A 183 -6.28 -1.02 8.05
N VAL A 184 -7.41 -1.29 8.73
CA VAL A 184 -7.94 -2.65 8.91
C VAL A 184 -8.89 -2.98 7.76
N SER A 185 -8.45 -3.89 6.89
CA SER A 185 -9.07 -4.20 5.59
C SER A 185 -9.02 -5.71 5.30
N HIS A 186 -8.90 -6.07 4.02
CA HIS A 186 -9.09 -7.41 3.48
C HIS A 186 -7.96 -7.78 2.52
N GLY A 187 -7.89 -9.06 2.14
CA GLY A 187 -6.71 -9.61 1.46
C GLY A 187 -6.43 -8.96 0.11
N LEU A 188 -7.42 -8.92 -0.79
CA LEU A 188 -7.23 -8.32 -2.11
C LEU A 188 -7.03 -6.81 -2.00
N THR A 189 -7.82 -6.16 -1.15
CA THR A 189 -7.77 -4.70 -1.00
C THR A 189 -6.42 -4.21 -0.49
N CYS A 190 -5.78 -4.92 0.45
CA CYS A 190 -4.42 -4.60 0.88
C CYS A 190 -3.41 -4.68 -0.28
N ARG A 191 -3.51 -5.70 -1.14
CA ARG A 191 -2.62 -5.81 -2.32
C ARG A 191 -2.85 -4.70 -3.32
N VAL A 192 -4.12 -4.37 -3.58
CA VAL A 192 -4.48 -3.29 -4.51
C VAL A 192 -4.00 -1.94 -3.96
N PHE A 193 -4.08 -1.72 -2.66
CA PHE A 193 -3.48 -0.54 -2.01
C PHE A 193 -1.98 -0.46 -2.29
N LEU A 194 -1.24 -1.55 -2.07
CA LEU A 194 0.21 -1.59 -2.32
C LEU A 194 0.54 -1.36 -3.79
N MET A 195 -0.17 -2.02 -4.71
CA MET A 195 -0.03 -1.83 -6.14
C MET A 195 -0.23 -0.36 -6.53
N LYS A 196 -1.31 0.26 -6.05
CA LYS A 196 -1.60 1.66 -6.35
C LYS A 196 -0.55 2.60 -5.75
N TRP A 197 -0.08 2.32 -4.52
CA TRP A 197 0.90 3.15 -3.83
C TRP A 197 2.27 3.11 -4.49
N PHE A 198 2.78 1.91 -4.76
CA PHE A 198 4.09 1.69 -5.35
C PHE A 198 4.08 1.72 -6.88
N LYS A 199 2.91 1.92 -7.49
CA LYS A 199 2.71 1.98 -8.93
C LYS A 199 3.15 0.68 -9.63
N TRP A 200 2.95 -0.45 -8.98
CA TRP A 200 3.26 -1.76 -9.55
C TRP A 200 2.38 -2.06 -10.76
N THR A 201 2.93 -2.78 -11.72
CA THR A 201 2.22 -3.18 -12.94
C THR A 201 1.15 -4.22 -12.63
N VAL A 202 0.25 -4.45 -13.59
CA VAL A 202 -0.77 -5.51 -13.46
C VAL A 202 -0.11 -6.89 -13.34
N GLU A 203 0.96 -7.12 -14.11
CA GLU A 203 1.70 -8.38 -14.06
C GLU A 203 2.34 -8.62 -12.69
N GLN A 204 3.01 -7.60 -12.13
CA GLN A 204 3.54 -7.68 -10.77
C GLN A 204 2.42 -7.96 -9.75
N PHE A 205 1.26 -7.33 -9.89
CA PHE A 205 0.13 -7.57 -9.00
C PHE A 205 -0.40 -9.02 -9.05
N GLU A 206 -0.47 -9.64 -10.23
CA GLU A 206 -1.00 -11.00 -10.43
C GLU A 206 -0.27 -12.04 -9.56
N HIS A 207 1.05 -11.85 -9.40
CA HIS A 207 1.95 -12.71 -8.62
C HIS A 207 1.80 -12.54 -7.10
N LEU A 208 1.23 -11.42 -6.64
CA LEU A 208 1.11 -11.16 -5.21
C LEU A 208 0.19 -12.16 -4.49
N ASN A 209 0.58 -12.49 -3.26
CA ASN A 209 -0.18 -13.31 -2.33
C ASN A 209 -0.98 -12.44 -1.36
N ASN A 210 -2.19 -12.91 -1.00
CA ASN A 210 -2.99 -12.24 0.02
C ASN A 210 -2.27 -12.40 1.37
N PRO A 211 -2.20 -11.34 2.21
CA PRO A 211 -1.74 -11.48 3.59
C PRO A 211 -2.53 -12.54 4.33
N GLY A 212 -1.93 -13.26 5.28
CA GLY A 212 -2.61 -14.13 6.23
C GLY A 212 -3.59 -13.37 7.13
N ASN A 213 -4.46 -14.09 7.85
CA ASN A 213 -5.38 -13.45 8.79
C ASN A 213 -4.63 -12.73 9.91
N CYS A 214 -4.95 -11.46 10.17
CA CYS A 214 -4.20 -10.56 11.08
C CYS A 214 -2.73 -10.33 10.73
N GLU A 215 -2.25 -10.80 9.57
CA GLU A 215 -0.99 -10.32 9.02
C GLU A 215 -1.12 -8.83 8.71
N PHE A 216 -0.03 -8.11 8.96
CA PHE A 216 0.06 -6.70 8.62
C PHE A 216 1.34 -6.39 7.88
N ARG A 217 1.26 -5.43 6.96
CA ARG A 217 2.39 -4.92 6.18
C ARG A 217 2.60 -3.45 6.51
N ILE A 218 3.79 -3.13 6.97
CA ILE A 218 4.22 -1.79 7.38
C ILE A 218 4.95 -1.12 6.23
N MET A 219 4.42 0.01 5.79
CA MET A 219 5.11 0.95 4.92
C MET A 219 5.62 2.07 5.83
N GLN A 220 6.94 2.25 5.92
CA GLN A 220 7.54 3.33 6.69
C GLN A 220 8.14 4.39 5.77
N LEU A 221 7.93 5.65 6.12
CA LEU A 221 8.58 6.78 5.47
C LEU A 221 10.07 6.77 5.79
N GLY A 222 10.91 6.64 4.78
CA GLY A 222 12.36 6.77 4.87
C GLY A 222 12.79 8.23 5.03
N PRO A 223 14.06 8.48 5.41
CA PRO A 223 14.59 9.83 5.63
C PRO A 223 14.52 10.73 4.37
N GLY A 224 14.58 10.14 3.17
CA GLY A 224 14.46 10.90 1.92
C GLY A 224 13.01 11.21 1.49
N GLY A 225 12.00 10.75 2.27
CA GLY A 225 10.60 11.10 2.04
C GLY A 225 9.80 10.14 1.17
N GLU A 226 10.36 8.98 0.84
CA GLU A 226 9.67 7.87 0.17
C GLU A 226 9.25 6.79 1.17
N TYR A 227 8.13 6.12 0.92
CA TYR A 227 7.73 4.95 1.73
C TYR A 227 8.41 3.69 1.23
N SER A 228 8.78 2.79 2.14
CA SER A 228 9.35 1.49 1.81
C SER A 228 8.82 0.39 2.73
N LEU A 229 8.66 -0.81 2.16
CA LEU A 229 8.44 -2.06 2.90
C LEU A 229 9.74 -2.60 3.52
N ALA A 230 10.89 -2.41 2.87
CA ALA A 230 12.18 -2.99 3.26
C ALA A 230 12.74 -2.50 4.60
N ILE A 231 12.09 -1.49 5.22
CA ILE A 231 12.46 -1.00 6.56
C ILE A 231 11.99 -1.97 7.65
N HIS A 232 10.86 -2.66 7.46
CA HIS A 232 10.25 -3.53 8.47
C HIS A 232 10.17 -4.99 8.07
N HIS A 233 10.38 -5.30 6.78
CA HIS A 233 10.21 -6.65 6.25
C HIS A 233 11.47 -7.11 5.54
N THR A 234 11.81 -8.37 5.71
CA THR A 234 12.98 -8.97 5.06
C THR A 234 12.70 -9.31 3.59
N ASP A 235 13.76 -9.59 2.83
CA ASP A 235 13.64 -10.03 1.45
C ASP A 235 12.84 -11.34 1.35
N GLU A 236 13.06 -12.27 2.29
CA GLU A 236 12.35 -13.55 2.35
C GLU A 236 10.85 -13.35 2.54
N GLU A 237 10.44 -12.47 3.47
CA GLU A 237 9.03 -12.14 3.68
C GLU A 237 8.41 -11.53 2.41
N MET A 238 9.12 -10.61 1.76
CA MET A 238 8.63 -9.97 0.52
C MET A 238 8.53 -10.97 -0.65
N LEU A 239 9.48 -11.90 -0.78
CA LEU A 239 9.43 -12.99 -1.77
C LEU A 239 8.24 -13.92 -1.51
N GLU A 240 7.98 -14.29 -0.25
CA GLU A 240 6.81 -15.10 0.14
C GLU A 240 5.49 -14.41 -0.22
N TRP A 241 5.47 -13.07 -0.19
CA TRP A 241 4.32 -12.28 -0.63
C TRP A 241 4.17 -12.18 -2.14
N GLY A 242 5.11 -12.73 -2.91
CA GLY A 242 5.10 -12.75 -4.36
C GLY A 242 5.69 -11.49 -5.00
N LEU A 243 6.49 -10.70 -4.27
CA LEU A 243 7.27 -9.63 -4.90
C LEU A 243 8.40 -10.26 -5.71
N SER A 244 8.66 -9.74 -6.91
CA SER A 244 9.83 -10.13 -7.71
C SER A 244 11.11 -9.52 -7.13
N PRO A 245 12.30 -10.03 -7.49
CA PRO A 245 13.58 -9.43 -7.10
C PRO A 245 13.66 -7.94 -7.41
N GLU A 246 13.16 -7.52 -8.58
CA GLU A 246 13.16 -6.12 -9.03
C GLU A 246 12.26 -5.25 -8.14
N MET A 247 11.09 -5.76 -7.74
CA MET A 247 10.21 -5.06 -6.80
C MET A 247 10.88 -4.88 -5.44
N ILE A 248 11.62 -5.90 -4.97
CA ILE A 248 12.34 -5.87 -3.70
C ILE A 248 13.48 -4.85 -3.76
N ASP A 249 14.23 -4.82 -4.86
CA ASP A 249 15.30 -3.85 -5.06
C ASP A 249 14.76 -2.41 -5.12
N ASP A 250 13.59 -2.18 -5.74
CA ASP A 250 12.88 -0.90 -5.65
C ASP A 250 12.52 -0.54 -4.20
N GLN A 251 12.03 -1.49 -3.40
CA GLN A 251 11.73 -1.22 -1.98
C GLN A 251 12.99 -0.87 -1.18
N LYS A 252 14.11 -1.55 -1.41
CA LYS A 252 15.39 -1.22 -0.76
C LYS A 252 15.92 0.14 -1.20
N TRP A 253 15.79 0.49 -2.47
CA TRP A 253 16.17 1.81 -2.97
C TRP A 253 15.32 2.92 -2.32
N ARG A 254 13.99 2.74 -2.25
CA ARG A 254 13.05 3.67 -1.61
C ARG A 254 13.34 3.94 -0.15
N MET A 255 13.99 3.02 0.56
CA MET A 255 14.38 3.22 1.96
C MET A 255 15.28 4.46 2.14
N HIS A 256 16.07 4.82 1.12
CA HIS A 256 17.01 5.94 1.18
C HIS A 256 16.82 7.00 0.09
N ALA A 257 15.93 6.77 -0.87
CA ALA A 257 15.67 7.68 -1.99
C ALA A 257 15.10 9.03 -1.55
N ASN A 258 15.53 10.12 -2.19
CA ASN A 258 14.97 11.44 -1.95
C ASN A 258 13.71 11.65 -2.81
N LYS A 259 12.75 12.40 -2.25
CA LYS A 259 11.53 12.78 -2.95
C LYS A 259 11.86 13.54 -4.24
N GLY A 260 11.50 12.96 -5.39
CA GLY A 260 11.76 13.54 -6.71
C GLY A 260 12.74 12.73 -7.57
N ASP A 261 13.54 11.84 -6.96
CA ASP A 261 14.50 10.99 -7.68
C ASP A 261 13.82 9.93 -8.59
N TRP A 262 12.49 9.80 -8.49
CA TRP A 262 11.70 8.76 -9.14
C TRP A 262 11.71 8.82 -10.68
N ASN A 263 11.84 10.02 -11.28
CA ASN A 263 11.87 10.17 -12.74
C ASN A 263 13.29 10.01 -13.34
N GLU A 264 14.35 10.28 -12.58
CA GLU A 264 15.72 10.27 -13.11
C GLU A 264 16.44 8.93 -12.86
N LYS A 265 16.02 8.14 -11.85
CA LYS A 265 16.77 6.97 -11.37
C LYS A 265 15.93 5.72 -11.12
N CYS A 266 14.75 5.63 -11.74
CA CYS A 266 13.97 4.40 -11.78
C CYS A 266 13.93 3.84 -13.22
N PRO A 267 15.08 3.32 -13.75
CA PRO A 267 15.20 2.91 -15.16
C PRO A 267 14.11 1.92 -15.58
N TRP A 268 13.72 1.01 -14.68
CA TRP A 268 12.83 -0.10 -14.98
C TRP A 268 11.47 0.33 -15.56
N TYR A 269 10.89 1.44 -15.12
CA TYR A 269 9.57 1.86 -15.62
C TYR A 269 9.63 2.48 -17.01
N LEU A 270 10.77 3.06 -17.42
CA LEU A 270 10.95 3.52 -18.80
C LEU A 270 11.42 2.35 -19.67
N ASP A 271 12.41 1.60 -19.20
CA ASP A 271 13.01 0.49 -19.92
C ASP A 271 12.01 -0.65 -20.17
N GLU A 272 11.07 -0.94 -19.28
CA GLU A 272 10.03 -1.98 -19.50
C GLU A 272 9.11 -1.65 -20.69
N PHE A 273 8.86 -0.38 -20.98
CA PHE A 273 7.97 0.04 -22.07
C PHE A 273 8.72 0.54 -23.32
N PHE A 274 9.99 0.89 -23.18
CA PHE A 274 10.81 1.51 -24.24
C PHE A 274 12.17 0.83 -24.43
N ASP A 275 12.31 -0.45 -24.08
CA ASP A 275 13.50 -1.29 -24.31
C ASP A 275 14.00 -1.31 -25.77
N HIS A 276 13.16 -0.87 -26.72
CA HIS A 276 13.47 -0.78 -28.14
C HIS A 276 13.75 0.65 -28.65
N VAL A 277 13.61 1.68 -27.81
CA VAL A 277 13.89 3.06 -28.18
C VAL A 277 15.38 3.31 -27.96
N ALA A 278 16.13 3.44 -29.06
CA ALA A 278 17.53 3.84 -28.98
C ALA A 278 17.64 5.27 -28.43
N ASP A 279 18.64 5.53 -27.59
CA ASP A 279 19.02 6.88 -27.15
C ASP A 279 19.49 7.70 -28.36
N SER A 280 18.55 8.29 -29.10
CA SER A 280 18.86 9.15 -30.22
C SER A 280 18.95 10.59 -29.75
N ASP A 281 20.10 10.95 -29.18
CA ASP A 281 20.62 12.33 -29.18
C ASP A 281 22.15 12.28 -29.34
N THR A 282 22.62 11.67 -30.43
CA THR A 282 23.88 12.11 -31.04
C THR A 282 23.54 13.23 -32.01
N GLU A 283 23.38 14.45 -31.50
CA GLU A 283 23.55 15.63 -32.35
C GLU A 283 24.97 15.56 -32.94
N SER A 284 25.03 15.32 -34.24
CA SER A 284 26.26 15.37 -35.03
C SER A 284 26.77 16.80 -35.06
N ASP A 285 27.57 17.15 -34.06
CA ASP A 285 28.28 18.41 -33.98
C ASP A 285 29.54 18.33 -34.87
N ASP A 286 29.35 18.10 -36.18
CA ASP A 286 30.41 18.27 -37.18
C ASP A 286 30.64 19.77 -37.38
N LYS A 287 31.49 20.31 -36.51
CA LYS A 287 32.05 21.65 -36.64
C LYS A 287 32.85 21.76 -37.93
N GLU A 288 32.33 22.57 -38.85
CA GLU A 288 33.16 23.42 -39.69
C GLU A 288 34.24 24.10 -38.83
N ASN A 289 35.51 23.82 -39.12
CA ASN A 289 36.58 24.81 -39.05
C ASN A 289 37.74 24.35 -39.91
N GLY A 290 37.89 25.01 -41.06
CA GLY A 290 39.00 24.80 -41.97
C GLY A 290 40.33 25.34 -41.43
N SER A 291 41.42 24.91 -42.05
CA SER A 291 42.60 25.75 -42.20
C SER A 291 43.33 25.40 -43.48
N SER A 292 43.55 26.46 -44.25
CA SER A 292 44.44 26.61 -45.40
C SER A 292 45.84 26.02 -45.19
N GLY A 293 46.39 25.46 -46.27
CA GLY A 293 47.82 25.23 -46.46
C GLY A 293 48.15 25.28 -47.96
N MET A 294 48.89 26.30 -48.35
CA MET A 294 49.33 26.67 -49.71
C MET A 294 50.75 26.10 -49.98
N CYS A 295 51.19 26.15 -51.25
CA CYS A 295 52.54 25.89 -51.82
C CYS A 295 52.82 24.42 -52.23
N ASP A 296 53.29 24.08 -53.43
CA ASP A 296 53.73 24.81 -54.64
C ASP A 296 53.33 23.99 -55.89
#